data_AF-A0A5N7DPE2-F1
#
_entry.id   AF-A0A5N7DPE2-F1
#
_cell.length_a   1.000
_cell.length_b   1.000
_cell.length_c   1.000
_cell.angle_alpha   90.00
_cell.angle_beta   90.00
_cell.angle_gamma   90.00
#
_symmetry.space_group_name_H-M   'P 1'
#
loop_
_entity.id
_entity.type
_entity.pdbx_description
1 polymer ?
#
loop_
_entity_poly.entity_id
_entity_poly.type
_entity_poly.pdbx_seq_one_letter_code
_entity_poly.pdbx_strand_id
1 'polypeptide(L)'
;MSRREKQHTDSSWTSSLQDAMEQNLHLEEKLLEEEINTPQVLLRRLLSTRSVVSTSSSFAERQQAAVGCTSLFREIGTGSIGKVFEQAGTLWAFKVLLIDRTDKLWNNYLMHLRIQDSFDRLGDGSGGLEIPRAAWFANRESEFWSENIHLFPDDPTFPRRPREILCMERIFPLPQPIRHALIDLFCNPNNVAMAKSDASNKDCLVRLFLGRKRYGASRPGGSRFFSLRNYTLHVDQMEELQLDADEYAVNMADALAVMHWHTKIDAMDVEFVLGSTPFDHNSVRRPPPLQDILRLTPGTSTFERATNTVPNFKKRIVSLWLLDFDACGPITMNTTGVNQAVKAFIENEPYCPRPYMKDAYSERLWRIFSQRYLETGRKITAGSPSQSLPQQFIQGVMAKLSPPDQLPPRQATGTVLGMGESSGGRGPIPQQQQQQQQQQQQSSRTPSRRGQGGQRGGRGSIVGSSKRGPGNRGQGRGYR
;
A
#
# COMPACT_ATOMS: atom_id res chain seq x y z
N MET A 1 45.12 22.05 -24.25
CA MET A 1 44.64 20.81 -24.91
C MET A 1 44.39 19.78 -23.83
N SER A 2 43.29 19.04 -23.70
CA SER A 2 41.90 19.11 -24.13
C SER A 2 41.15 18.41 -22.99
N ARG A 3 40.14 19.05 -22.40
CA ARG A 3 39.23 18.43 -21.42
C ARG A 3 37.82 18.92 -21.76
N ARG A 4 37.31 18.48 -22.91
CA ARG A 4 35.91 18.61 -23.29
C ARG A 4 35.44 17.26 -23.78
N GLU A 5 34.82 16.50 -22.88
CA GLU A 5 33.86 15.46 -23.19
C GLU A 5 33.27 14.97 -21.86
N LYS A 6 32.03 15.39 -21.57
CA LYS A 6 31.02 14.79 -20.66
C LYS A 6 29.99 15.84 -20.22
N GLN A 7 29.32 16.49 -21.18
CA GLN A 7 28.11 17.26 -20.94
C GLN A 7 27.21 17.12 -22.15
N HIS A 8 26.59 15.95 -22.32
CA HIS A 8 25.44 15.77 -23.22
C HIS A 8 24.80 14.41 -22.91
N THR A 9 23.85 14.35 -21.99
CA THR A 9 22.88 13.25 -21.95
C THR A 9 21.54 13.66 -21.33
N ASP A 10 21.46 14.51 -20.31
CA ASP A 10 20.21 14.58 -19.52
C ASP A 10 19.06 15.39 -20.15
N SER A 11 19.33 16.36 -21.04
CA SER A 11 18.29 17.23 -21.63
C SER A 11 17.42 16.56 -22.70
N SER A 12 17.85 15.43 -23.25
CA SER A 12 17.08 14.70 -24.26
C SER A 12 16.01 13.79 -23.65
N TRP A 13 16.18 13.37 -22.39
CA TRP A 13 15.36 12.32 -21.78
C TRP A 13 13.97 12.80 -21.32
N THR A 14 13.85 13.99 -20.73
CA THR A 14 12.56 14.44 -20.16
C THR A 14 11.57 14.92 -21.22
N SER A 15 12.03 15.68 -22.22
CA SER A 15 11.20 16.03 -23.40
C SER A 15 10.82 14.77 -24.17
N SER A 16 11.78 13.89 -24.45
CA SER A 16 11.51 12.62 -25.13
C SER A 16 10.57 11.71 -24.34
N LEU A 17 10.61 11.74 -23.01
CA LEU A 17 9.73 10.95 -22.16
C LEU A 17 8.30 11.48 -22.20
N GLN A 18 8.12 12.81 -22.07
CA GLN A 18 6.79 13.41 -22.18
C GLN A 18 6.19 13.17 -23.57
N ASP A 19 6.97 13.37 -24.63
CA ASP A 19 6.55 13.12 -26.01
C ASP A 19 6.22 11.63 -26.24
N ALA A 20 7.04 10.71 -25.72
CA ALA A 20 6.77 9.27 -25.80
C ALA A 20 5.52 8.86 -25.01
N MET A 21 5.27 9.50 -23.87
CA MET A 21 4.08 9.27 -23.06
C MET A 21 2.81 9.81 -23.72
N GLU A 22 2.88 10.96 -24.38
CA GLU A 22 1.78 11.50 -25.19
C GLU A 22 1.50 10.64 -26.43
N GLN A 23 2.54 10.13 -27.09
CA GLN A 23 2.40 9.16 -28.19
C GLN A 23 1.75 7.85 -27.70
N ASN A 24 2.19 7.34 -26.54
CA ASN A 24 1.56 6.18 -25.91
C ASN A 24 0.08 6.43 -25.63
N LEU A 25 -0.28 7.62 -25.13
CA LEU A 25 -1.69 7.96 -24.89
C LEU A 25 -2.52 7.92 -26.18
N HIS A 26 -2.03 8.49 -27.28
CA HIS A 26 -2.73 8.44 -28.57
C HIS A 26 -2.86 7.00 -29.11
N LEU A 27 -1.83 6.18 -28.88
CA LEU A 27 -1.88 4.76 -29.23
C LEU A 27 -2.95 4.03 -28.40
N GLU A 28 -3.06 4.33 -27.11
CA GLU A 28 -4.10 3.76 -26.25
C GLU A 28 -5.51 4.12 -26.72
N GLU A 29 -5.75 5.38 -27.07
CA GLU A 29 -7.05 5.84 -27.55
C GLU A 29 -7.45 5.12 -28.84
N LYS A 30 -6.53 4.97 -29.80
CA LYS A 30 -6.76 4.17 -31.02
C LYS A 30 -7.03 2.70 -30.74
N LEU A 31 -6.23 2.08 -29.88
CA LEU A 31 -6.37 0.65 -29.54
C LEU A 31 -7.64 0.34 -28.73
N LEU A 32 -8.22 1.33 -28.07
CA LEU A 32 -9.54 1.24 -27.44
C LEU A 32 -10.67 1.39 -28.47
N GLU A 33 -10.54 2.31 -29.43
CA GLU A 33 -11.52 2.52 -30.51
C GLU A 33 -11.65 1.30 -31.44
N GLU A 34 -10.56 0.57 -31.65
CA GLU A 34 -10.54 -0.59 -32.55
C GLU A 34 -11.01 -1.91 -31.88
N GLU A 35 -11.30 -1.93 -30.57
CA GLU A 35 -11.69 -3.15 -29.79
C GLU A 35 -10.73 -4.36 -29.90
N ILE A 36 -9.48 -4.16 -30.31
CA ILE A 36 -8.57 -5.25 -30.73
C ILE A 36 -7.99 -6.08 -29.56
N ASN A 37 -8.17 -5.67 -28.29
CA ASN A 37 -7.36 -6.22 -27.19
C ASN A 37 -8.09 -7.19 -26.28
N THR A 38 -7.56 -8.41 -26.18
CA THR A 38 -7.89 -9.33 -25.06
C THR A 38 -7.50 -8.68 -23.72
N PRO A 39 -8.16 -9.03 -22.60
CA PRO A 39 -7.80 -8.50 -21.29
C PRO A 39 -6.32 -8.71 -20.93
N GLN A 40 -5.70 -9.81 -21.36
CA GLN A 40 -4.28 -10.09 -21.14
C GLN A 40 -3.38 -9.07 -21.85
N VAL A 41 -3.63 -8.80 -23.13
CA VAL A 41 -2.84 -7.84 -23.92
C VAL A 41 -3.00 -6.43 -23.35
N LEU A 42 -4.22 -6.07 -22.94
CA LEU A 42 -4.50 -4.79 -22.29
C LEU A 42 -3.72 -4.65 -20.97
N LEU A 43 -3.73 -5.66 -20.10
CA LEU A 43 -2.99 -5.61 -18.84
C LEU A 43 -1.48 -5.58 -19.06
N ARG A 44 -0.96 -6.36 -20.00
CA ARG A 44 0.46 -6.35 -20.36
C ARG A 44 0.94 -4.96 -20.72
N ARG A 45 0.15 -4.25 -21.52
CA ARG A 45 0.44 -2.88 -21.95
C ARG A 45 0.28 -1.89 -20.80
N LEU A 46 -0.90 -1.87 -20.17
CA LEU A 46 -1.27 -0.81 -19.24
C LEU A 46 -0.68 -0.92 -17.83
N LEU A 47 -0.21 -2.10 -17.42
CA LEU A 47 0.51 -2.27 -16.15
C LEU A 47 2.01 -1.98 -16.29
N SER A 48 2.55 -1.82 -17.51
CA SER A 48 3.93 -1.35 -17.69
C SER A 48 4.13 -0.01 -16.97
N THR A 49 5.28 0.18 -16.33
CA THR A 49 5.52 1.44 -15.63
C THR A 49 5.46 2.59 -16.63
N ARG A 50 4.87 3.72 -16.23
CA ARG A 50 4.70 4.94 -17.03
C ARG A 50 3.71 4.86 -18.20
N SER A 51 2.86 3.83 -18.23
CA SER A 51 1.73 3.78 -19.16
C SER A 51 0.74 4.90 -18.87
N VAL A 52 0.36 5.68 -19.89
CA VAL A 52 -0.64 6.74 -19.77
C VAL A 52 -1.97 6.25 -20.28
N VAL A 53 -3.02 6.44 -19.49
CA VAL A 53 -4.37 5.98 -19.77
C VAL A 53 -5.32 7.17 -19.78
N SER A 54 -6.04 7.34 -20.88
CA SER A 54 -7.21 8.20 -20.97
C SER A 54 -8.40 7.47 -20.36
N THR A 55 -9.15 8.12 -19.47
CA THR A 55 -10.31 7.51 -18.80
C THR A 55 -11.46 8.49 -18.65
N SER A 56 -12.63 8.08 -19.12
CA SER A 56 -13.93 8.75 -18.94
C SER A 56 -14.78 8.10 -17.85
N SER A 57 -14.16 7.30 -16.96
CA SER A 57 -14.92 6.58 -15.92
C SER A 57 -15.65 7.53 -14.96
N SER A 58 -16.71 7.02 -14.32
CA SER A 58 -17.45 7.75 -13.28
C SER A 58 -16.55 8.26 -12.15
N PHE A 59 -15.44 7.58 -11.89
CA PHE A 59 -14.43 8.02 -10.92
C PHE A 59 -13.74 9.31 -11.39
N ALA A 60 -13.24 9.32 -12.63
CA ALA A 60 -12.53 10.45 -13.19
C ALA A 60 -13.46 11.68 -13.33
N GLU A 61 -14.70 11.47 -13.76
CA GLU A 61 -15.71 12.53 -13.84
C GLU A 61 -16.01 13.15 -12.48
N ARG A 62 -16.24 12.31 -11.45
CA ARG A 62 -16.47 12.78 -10.07
C ARG A 62 -15.28 13.60 -9.55
N GLN A 63 -14.05 13.13 -9.78
CA GLN A 63 -12.86 13.88 -9.35
C GLN A 63 -12.74 15.21 -10.09
N GLN A 64 -12.94 15.22 -11.41
CA GLN A 64 -12.82 16.43 -12.21
C GLN A 64 -13.88 17.47 -11.87
N ALA A 65 -15.12 17.04 -11.65
CA ALA A 65 -16.23 17.92 -11.27
C ALA A 65 -16.07 18.53 -9.87
N ALA A 66 -15.29 17.89 -8.99
CA ALA A 66 -15.06 18.35 -7.63
C ALA A 66 -13.86 19.31 -7.48
N VAL A 67 -13.12 19.58 -8.57
CA VAL A 67 -11.99 20.53 -8.54
C VAL A 67 -12.48 21.91 -8.09
N GLY A 68 -11.82 22.48 -7.08
CA GLY A 68 -12.16 23.79 -6.53
C GLY A 68 -13.43 23.81 -5.67
N CYS A 69 -14.08 22.66 -5.46
CA CYS A 69 -15.25 22.53 -4.61
C CYS A 69 -14.88 21.92 -3.26
N THR A 70 -15.59 22.34 -2.20
CA THR A 70 -15.50 21.70 -0.88
C THR A 70 -16.25 20.37 -0.92
N SER A 71 -15.50 19.27 -1.00
CA SER A 71 -16.04 17.91 -1.04
C SER A 71 -15.97 17.25 0.34
N LEU A 72 -16.93 16.35 0.60
CA LEU A 72 -16.90 15.46 1.77
C LEU A 72 -15.71 14.49 1.70
N PHE A 73 -15.19 14.12 2.85
CA PHE A 73 -14.16 13.09 2.93
C PHE A 73 -14.79 11.71 2.75
N ARG A 74 -14.16 10.87 1.91
CA ARG A 74 -14.57 9.47 1.71
C ARG A 74 -13.46 8.54 2.17
N GLU A 75 -13.81 7.54 2.97
CA GLU A 75 -12.87 6.48 3.34
C GLU A 75 -12.45 5.69 2.09
N ILE A 76 -11.14 5.50 1.93
CA ILE A 76 -10.52 4.71 0.86
C ILE A 76 -9.64 3.58 1.40
N GLY A 77 -9.29 3.62 2.69
CA GLY A 77 -8.41 2.64 3.32
C GLY A 77 -8.67 2.53 4.82
N THR A 78 -8.46 1.35 5.37
CA THR A 78 -8.38 1.14 6.83
C THR A 78 -7.19 0.22 7.05
N GLY A 79 -6.26 0.65 7.91
CA GLY A 79 -5.07 -0.09 8.31
C GLY A 79 -5.06 -0.38 9.81
N SER A 80 -3.94 -0.90 10.29
CA SER A 80 -3.76 -1.29 11.71
C SER A 80 -3.84 -0.11 12.68
N ILE A 81 -3.39 1.09 12.26
CA ILE A 81 -3.34 2.27 13.12
C ILE A 81 -4.46 3.30 12.86
N GLY A 82 -5.10 3.25 11.69
CA GLY A 82 -5.92 4.37 11.24
C GLY A 82 -6.76 4.11 9.99
N LYS A 83 -7.58 5.11 9.65
CA LYS A 83 -8.34 5.18 8.40
C LYS A 83 -7.68 6.16 7.44
N VAL A 84 -7.77 5.88 6.16
CA VAL A 84 -7.30 6.77 5.08
C VAL A 84 -8.50 7.32 4.35
N PHE A 85 -8.55 8.64 4.23
CA PHE A 85 -9.60 9.36 3.53
C PHE A 85 -9.06 10.04 2.27
N GLU A 86 -9.91 10.16 1.27
CA GLU A 86 -9.71 11.11 0.18
C GLU A 86 -10.57 12.36 0.38
N GLN A 87 -10.26 13.39 -0.38
CA GLN A 87 -11.20 14.45 -0.73
C GLN A 87 -11.30 14.54 -2.25
N ALA A 88 -12.52 14.49 -2.80
CA ALA A 88 -12.71 14.56 -4.25
C ALA A 88 -12.21 15.90 -4.80
N GLY A 89 -11.63 15.89 -6.01
CA GLY A 89 -11.06 17.08 -6.65
C GLY A 89 -9.65 17.46 -6.17
N THR A 90 -9.12 16.80 -5.14
CA THR A 90 -7.75 17.05 -4.64
C THR A 90 -6.80 15.90 -4.96
N LEU A 91 -5.52 16.16 -4.76
CA LEU A 91 -4.41 15.21 -4.90
C LEU A 91 -4.01 14.57 -3.56
N TRP A 92 -4.79 14.80 -2.50
CA TRP A 92 -4.40 14.49 -1.14
C TRP A 92 -5.13 13.25 -0.60
N ALA A 93 -4.42 12.52 0.23
CA ALA A 93 -4.89 11.45 1.08
C ALA A 93 -4.59 11.79 2.54
N PHE A 94 -5.50 11.40 3.42
CA PHE A 94 -5.49 11.81 4.83
C PHE A 94 -5.54 10.57 5.71
N LYS A 95 -4.41 10.20 6.33
CA LYS A 95 -4.31 9.07 7.27
C LYS A 95 -4.64 9.59 8.67
N VAL A 96 -5.81 9.23 9.19
CA VAL A 96 -6.35 9.66 10.49
C VAL A 96 -6.16 8.54 11.51
N LEU A 97 -5.57 8.87 12.65
CA LEU A 97 -5.26 7.92 13.72
C LEU A 97 -6.55 7.44 14.43
N LEU A 98 -6.73 6.12 14.52
CA LEU A 98 -7.89 5.53 15.20
C LEU A 98 -7.62 4.99 16.59
N ILE A 99 -6.39 4.53 16.83
CA ILE A 99 -5.95 3.92 18.08
C ILE A 99 -4.89 4.79 18.75
N ASP A 100 -4.62 4.56 20.03
CA ASP A 100 -3.60 5.32 20.79
C ASP A 100 -2.18 4.89 20.38
N ARG A 101 -1.76 5.30 19.19
CA ARG A 101 -0.48 4.99 18.54
C ARG A 101 0.09 6.22 17.81
N THR A 102 0.14 7.35 18.52
CA THR A 102 0.79 8.59 18.06
C THR A 102 2.22 8.32 17.56
N ASP A 103 2.95 7.44 18.26
CA ASP A 103 4.30 6.99 17.88
C ASP A 103 4.36 6.51 16.43
N LYS A 104 3.35 5.73 15.98
CA LYS A 104 3.31 5.14 14.64
C LYS A 104 2.96 6.14 13.56
N LEU A 105 1.94 6.97 13.77
CA LEU A 105 1.57 7.96 12.75
C LEU A 105 2.66 9.04 12.62
N TRP A 106 3.26 9.46 13.73
CA TRP A 106 4.40 10.37 13.71
C TRP A 106 5.63 9.74 13.04
N ASN A 107 5.93 8.47 13.34
CA ASN A 107 7.00 7.75 12.65
C ASN A 107 6.74 7.65 11.15
N ASN A 108 5.50 7.38 10.74
CA ASN A 108 5.12 7.40 9.33
C ASN A 108 5.49 8.73 8.69
N TYR A 109 5.13 9.86 9.30
CA TYR A 109 5.44 11.20 8.79
C TYR A 109 6.96 11.43 8.69
N LEU A 110 7.70 11.12 9.77
CA LEU A 110 9.15 11.31 9.83
C LEU A 110 9.90 10.46 8.80
N MET A 111 9.56 9.17 8.70
CA MET A 111 10.19 8.26 7.73
C MET A 111 9.86 8.68 6.30
N HIS A 112 8.64 9.13 6.04
CA HIS A 112 8.25 9.68 4.74
C HIS A 112 9.19 10.80 4.29
N LEU A 113 9.42 11.79 5.16
CA LEU A 113 10.30 12.93 4.87
C LEU A 113 11.75 12.51 4.68
N ARG A 114 12.27 11.59 5.51
CA ARG A 114 13.64 11.07 5.38
C ARG A 114 13.87 10.31 4.07
N ILE A 115 12.89 9.50 3.67
CA ILE A 115 12.93 8.74 2.43
C ILE A 115 12.87 9.71 1.25
N GLN A 116 11.96 10.68 1.25
CA GLN A 116 11.88 11.71 0.21
C GLN A 116 13.19 12.48 0.04
N ASP A 117 13.76 13.00 1.14
CA ASP A 117 15.04 13.72 1.10
C ASP A 117 16.17 12.85 0.51
N SER A 118 16.19 11.55 0.85
CA SER A 118 17.19 10.63 0.30
C SER A 118 17.03 10.41 -1.20
N PHE A 119 15.81 10.20 -1.67
CA PHE A 119 15.54 10.02 -3.09
C PHE A 119 15.80 11.31 -3.88
N ASP A 120 15.44 12.48 -3.33
CA ASP A 120 15.70 13.78 -3.96
C ASP A 120 17.19 14.07 -4.10
N ARG A 121 17.99 13.77 -3.07
CA ARG A 121 19.46 13.97 -3.09
C ARG A 121 20.18 13.06 -4.05
N LEU A 122 19.72 11.81 -4.19
CA LEU A 122 20.32 10.84 -5.10
C LEU A 122 19.87 11.05 -6.56
N GLY A 123 18.87 11.90 -6.79
CA GLY A 123 18.34 12.23 -8.12
C GLY A 123 17.51 11.10 -8.73
N ASP A 124 17.43 11.06 -10.08
CA ASP A 124 16.65 10.09 -10.89
C ASP A 124 17.08 8.61 -10.74
N GLY A 125 17.85 8.26 -9.70
CA GLY A 125 18.29 6.90 -9.38
C GLY A 125 17.17 5.88 -9.14
N SER A 126 15.91 6.32 -9.08
CA SER A 126 14.72 5.47 -8.92
C SER A 126 13.70 5.65 -10.05
N GLY A 127 14.10 6.03 -11.26
CA GLY A 127 13.21 6.50 -12.33
C GLY A 127 11.87 5.77 -12.52
N GLY A 128 11.74 4.48 -12.22
CA GLY A 128 10.47 3.74 -12.33
C GLY A 128 9.62 3.64 -11.05
N LEU A 129 10.07 4.19 -9.91
CA LEU A 129 9.38 4.15 -8.61
C LEU A 129 9.03 5.54 -8.09
N GLU A 130 7.80 5.68 -7.62
CA GLU A 130 7.29 6.88 -6.98
C GLU A 130 7.12 6.69 -5.46
N ILE A 131 7.33 7.77 -4.71
CA ILE A 131 7.03 7.85 -3.28
C ILE A 131 6.04 9.00 -3.09
N PRO A 132 4.89 8.79 -2.43
CA PRO A 132 3.97 9.89 -2.16
C PRO A 132 4.67 11.05 -1.44
N ARG A 133 4.37 12.30 -1.76
CA ARG A 133 4.88 13.46 -0.99
C ARG A 133 4.13 13.64 0.32
N ALA A 134 4.83 13.92 1.41
CA ALA A 134 4.22 14.19 2.70
C ALA A 134 4.03 15.70 2.77
N ALA A 135 2.80 16.15 3.00
CA ALA A 135 2.48 17.57 2.99
C ALA A 135 2.62 18.16 4.39
N TRP A 136 1.92 17.57 5.37
CA TRP A 136 1.91 18.06 6.74
C TRP A 136 1.32 17.02 7.69
N PHE A 137 1.60 17.21 8.98
CA PHE A 137 0.98 16.50 10.09
C PHE A 137 0.23 17.50 10.96
N ALA A 138 -0.96 17.14 11.43
CA ALA A 138 -1.72 17.95 12.37
C ALA A 138 -2.17 17.11 13.57
N ASN A 139 -2.09 17.71 14.76
CA ASN A 139 -2.61 17.15 15.99
C ASN A 139 -4.11 17.45 16.15
N ARG A 140 -4.69 17.00 17.28
CA ARG A 140 -6.12 17.17 17.58
C ARG A 140 -6.52 18.62 17.88
N GLU A 141 -5.56 19.49 18.19
CA GLU A 141 -5.79 20.92 18.48
C GLU A 141 -5.69 21.83 17.24
N SER A 142 -5.32 21.28 16.07
CA SER A 142 -5.13 22.05 14.84
C SER A 142 -6.42 22.68 14.29
N GLU A 143 -6.30 23.89 13.74
CA GLU A 143 -7.37 24.61 13.01
C GLU A 143 -7.97 23.81 11.85
N PHE A 144 -7.21 22.84 11.31
CA PHE A 144 -7.72 21.89 10.32
C PHE A 144 -9.06 21.26 10.76
N TRP A 145 -9.18 20.88 12.05
CA TRP A 145 -10.40 20.24 12.54
C TRP A 145 -11.57 21.21 12.65
N SER A 146 -11.37 22.45 13.10
CA SER A 146 -12.46 23.44 13.13
C SER A 146 -13.05 23.67 11.74
N GLU A 147 -12.20 23.67 10.70
CA GLU A 147 -12.62 23.90 9.33
C GLU A 147 -13.20 22.66 8.65
N ASN A 148 -12.71 21.45 8.98
CA ASN A 148 -12.98 20.26 8.17
C ASN A 148 -13.77 19.16 8.89
N ILE A 149 -13.95 19.19 10.22
CA ILE A 149 -14.55 18.07 10.97
C ILE A 149 -15.96 17.70 10.47
N HIS A 150 -16.74 18.70 10.05
CA HIS A 150 -18.10 18.51 9.55
C HIS A 150 -18.16 17.78 8.20
N LEU A 151 -17.04 17.75 7.46
CA LEU A 151 -16.92 17.09 6.15
C LEU A 151 -16.57 15.61 6.25
N PHE A 152 -16.09 15.13 7.41
CA PHE A 152 -15.80 13.71 7.63
C PHE A 152 -17.10 12.91 7.79
N PRO A 153 -17.11 11.58 7.57
CA PRO A 153 -18.25 10.76 7.96
C PRO A 153 -18.41 10.74 9.48
N ASP A 154 -19.63 10.47 9.94
CA ASP A 154 -19.93 10.21 11.35
C ASP A 154 -20.63 8.87 11.45
N ASP A 155 -19.89 7.85 11.84
CA ASP A 155 -20.40 6.49 11.97
C ASP A 155 -19.86 5.83 13.25
N PRO A 156 -20.48 4.74 13.74
CA PRO A 156 -20.06 4.12 15.00
C PRO A 156 -18.59 3.67 15.04
N THR A 157 -17.99 3.37 13.88
CA THR A 157 -16.58 2.98 13.75
C THR A 157 -15.64 4.19 13.58
N PHE A 158 -16.19 5.36 13.27
CA PHE A 158 -15.50 6.62 13.11
C PHE A 158 -16.36 7.78 13.63
N PRO A 159 -16.50 7.94 14.96
CA PRO A 159 -17.20 9.10 15.49
C PRO A 159 -16.41 10.37 15.17
N ARG A 160 -17.10 11.40 14.68
CA ARG A 160 -16.49 12.71 14.37
C ARG A 160 -15.90 13.33 15.63
N ARG A 161 -14.58 13.32 15.71
CA ARG A 161 -13.82 14.03 16.75
C ARG A 161 -12.43 14.36 16.22
N PRO A 162 -11.81 15.45 16.70
CA PRO A 162 -10.43 15.77 16.35
C PRO A 162 -9.48 14.64 16.75
N ARG A 163 -8.53 14.33 15.86
CA ARG A 163 -7.54 13.25 15.98
C ARG A 163 -6.22 13.72 15.37
N GLU A 164 -5.17 12.93 15.54
CA GLU A 164 -3.97 13.14 14.74
C GLU A 164 -4.21 12.70 13.29
N ILE A 165 -3.64 13.44 12.36
CA ILE A 165 -3.84 13.27 10.93
C ILE A 165 -2.56 13.59 10.16
N LEU A 166 -2.22 12.71 9.23
CA LEU A 166 -1.15 12.90 8.26
C LEU A 166 -1.77 13.17 6.88
N CYS A 167 -1.45 14.32 6.30
CA CYS A 167 -1.75 14.63 4.92
C CYS A 167 -0.56 14.26 4.03
N MET A 168 -0.84 13.44 3.04
CA MET A 168 0.15 12.99 2.06
C MET A 168 -0.49 12.92 0.69
N GLU A 169 0.34 12.91 -0.32
CA GLU A 169 -0.08 12.73 -1.69
C GLU A 169 -0.81 11.40 -1.87
N ARG A 170 -1.84 11.44 -2.70
CA ARG A 170 -2.68 10.29 -2.96
C ARG A 170 -2.11 9.46 -4.09
N ILE A 171 -1.93 8.17 -3.83
CA ILE A 171 -1.86 7.15 -4.87
C ILE A 171 -3.30 6.87 -5.30
N PHE A 172 -3.62 7.20 -6.54
CA PHE A 172 -4.97 6.99 -7.03
C PHE A 172 -5.15 5.56 -7.54
N PRO A 173 -6.39 5.03 -7.52
CA PRO A 173 -6.66 3.69 -8.00
C PRO A 173 -6.33 3.53 -9.48
N LEU A 174 -6.05 2.29 -9.90
CA LEU A 174 -5.83 1.99 -11.31
C LEU A 174 -7.06 2.35 -12.17
N PRO A 175 -6.85 2.86 -13.40
CA PRO A 175 -7.93 3.19 -14.33
C PRO A 175 -8.91 2.03 -14.57
N GLN A 176 -10.17 2.36 -14.88
CA GLN A 176 -11.24 1.39 -15.09
C GLN A 176 -10.90 0.26 -16.08
N PRO A 177 -10.27 0.52 -17.25
CA PRO A 177 -9.93 -0.56 -18.19
C PRO A 177 -9.07 -1.65 -17.55
N ILE A 178 -8.07 -1.25 -16.75
CA ILE A 178 -7.20 -2.18 -16.00
C ILE A 178 -8.00 -2.96 -14.97
N ARG A 179 -8.83 -2.28 -14.18
CA ARG A 179 -9.67 -2.91 -13.15
C ARG A 179 -10.62 -3.95 -13.75
N HIS A 180 -11.26 -3.61 -14.86
CA HIS A 180 -12.17 -4.52 -15.56
C HIS A 180 -11.42 -5.72 -16.14
N ALA A 181 -10.27 -5.51 -16.76
CA ALA A 181 -9.46 -6.61 -17.30
C ALA A 181 -8.94 -7.56 -16.19
N LEU A 182 -8.55 -7.03 -15.02
CA LEU A 182 -8.22 -7.87 -13.86
C LEU A 182 -9.41 -8.71 -13.39
N ILE A 183 -10.60 -8.12 -13.33
CA ILE A 183 -11.84 -8.84 -12.98
C ILE A 183 -12.13 -9.92 -14.03
N ASP A 184 -12.04 -9.59 -15.31
CA ASP A 184 -12.38 -10.52 -16.39
C ASP A 184 -11.47 -11.75 -16.43
N LEU A 185 -10.20 -11.62 -16.03
CA LEU A 185 -9.24 -12.72 -16.01
C LEU A 185 -9.23 -13.54 -14.73
N PHE A 186 -9.37 -12.88 -13.58
CA PHE A 186 -9.08 -13.51 -12.29
C PHE A 186 -10.28 -13.64 -11.38
N CYS A 187 -11.40 -12.98 -11.68
CA CYS A 187 -12.65 -13.18 -10.95
C CYS A 187 -13.31 -14.50 -11.36
N ASN A 188 -14.10 -15.08 -10.46
CA ASN A 188 -15.00 -16.18 -10.85
C ASN A 188 -15.97 -15.66 -11.93
N PRO A 189 -16.13 -16.35 -13.08
CA PRO A 189 -17.00 -15.91 -14.17
C PRO A 189 -18.43 -15.55 -13.73
N ASN A 190 -18.96 -16.26 -12.73
CA ASN A 190 -20.31 -16.01 -12.19
C ASN A 190 -20.43 -14.69 -11.41
N ASN A 191 -19.31 -14.10 -10.98
CA ASN A 191 -19.27 -12.91 -10.14
C ASN A 191 -18.72 -11.67 -10.87
N VAL A 192 -18.31 -11.78 -12.14
CA VAL A 192 -17.69 -10.68 -12.91
C VAL A 192 -18.56 -9.43 -12.94
N ALA A 193 -19.84 -9.57 -13.26
CA ALA A 193 -20.77 -8.45 -13.34
C ALA A 193 -20.93 -7.75 -11.96
N MET A 194 -21.06 -8.55 -10.90
CA MET A 194 -21.13 -8.04 -9.53
C MET A 194 -19.85 -7.30 -9.15
N ALA A 195 -18.68 -7.89 -9.41
CA ALA A 195 -17.38 -7.30 -9.11
C ALA A 195 -17.13 -5.98 -9.86
N LYS A 196 -17.56 -5.87 -11.13
CA LYS A 196 -17.47 -4.62 -11.91
C LYS A 196 -18.37 -3.52 -11.35
N SER A 197 -19.54 -3.89 -10.79
CA SER A 197 -20.50 -2.94 -10.21
C SER A 197 -20.16 -2.51 -8.78
N ASP A 198 -19.36 -3.30 -8.05
CA ASP A 198 -19.01 -3.04 -6.65
C ASP A 198 -18.20 -1.74 -6.51
N ALA A 199 -18.71 -0.81 -5.68
CA ALA A 199 -18.05 0.46 -5.42
C ALA A 199 -16.68 0.32 -4.73
N SER A 200 -16.50 -0.71 -3.90
CA SER A 200 -15.23 -0.97 -3.21
C SER A 200 -14.11 -1.33 -4.18
N ASN A 201 -14.45 -1.96 -5.30
CA ASN A 201 -13.51 -2.31 -6.37
C ASN A 201 -13.04 -1.08 -7.18
N LYS A 202 -13.58 0.12 -6.90
CA LYS A 202 -13.08 1.38 -7.46
C LYS A 202 -11.81 1.87 -6.78
N ASP A 203 -11.51 1.41 -5.57
CA ASP A 203 -10.31 1.76 -4.79
C ASP A 203 -9.17 0.75 -5.01
N CYS A 204 -8.92 0.39 -6.28
CA CYS A 204 -7.95 -0.64 -6.65
C CYS A 204 -6.51 -0.13 -6.66
N LEU A 205 -5.71 -0.61 -5.72
CA LEU A 205 -4.25 -0.61 -5.77
C LEU A 205 -3.79 -2.07 -5.83
N VAL A 206 -2.84 -2.38 -6.71
CA VAL A 206 -2.36 -3.75 -6.93
C VAL A 206 -1.04 -3.95 -6.19
N ARG A 207 -1.02 -4.84 -5.20
CA ARG A 207 0.18 -5.28 -4.48
C ARG A 207 0.96 -6.28 -5.33
N LEU A 208 2.22 -5.98 -5.62
CA LEU A 208 3.06 -6.83 -6.46
C LEU A 208 3.85 -7.83 -5.61
N PHE A 209 3.51 -9.11 -5.68
CA PHE A 209 4.23 -10.17 -4.94
C PHE A 209 5.17 -10.95 -5.88
N LEU A 210 6.40 -10.45 -6.06
CA LEU A 210 7.40 -11.12 -6.89
C LEU A 210 8.08 -12.30 -6.15
N GLY A 211 7.99 -12.34 -4.82
CA GLY A 211 8.59 -13.38 -3.98
C GLY A 211 7.68 -14.57 -3.70
N ARG A 212 6.50 -14.65 -4.33
CA ARG A 212 5.50 -15.69 -4.05
C ARG A 212 4.58 -15.99 -5.22
N LYS A 213 4.43 -17.29 -5.55
CA LYS A 213 3.38 -17.80 -6.45
C LYS A 213 2.08 -18.05 -5.69
N ARG A 214 0.94 -18.04 -6.40
CA ARG A 214 -0.34 -18.50 -5.83
C ARG A 214 -0.26 -19.98 -5.43
N TYR A 215 -0.94 -20.35 -4.35
CA TYR A 215 -1.10 -21.74 -3.91
C TYR A 215 -2.59 -22.10 -3.79
N GLY A 216 -2.96 -23.35 -4.09
CA GLY A 216 -4.30 -23.89 -3.84
C GLY A 216 -5.46 -23.02 -4.38
N ALA A 217 -6.43 -22.70 -3.51
CA ALA A 217 -7.65 -21.94 -3.82
C ALA A 217 -7.42 -20.46 -4.20
N SER A 218 -6.19 -19.95 -4.14
CA SER A 218 -5.83 -18.62 -4.65
C SER A 218 -5.76 -18.56 -6.19
N ARG A 219 -5.83 -19.71 -6.88
CA ARG A 219 -5.94 -19.79 -8.35
C ARG A 219 -7.30 -19.27 -8.84
N PRO A 220 -7.42 -18.84 -10.12
CA PRO A 220 -8.68 -18.33 -10.66
C PRO A 220 -9.80 -19.35 -10.45
N GLY A 221 -10.93 -18.90 -9.90
CA GLY A 221 -12.10 -19.74 -9.61
C GLY A 221 -12.15 -20.39 -8.22
N GLY A 222 -11.12 -20.25 -7.37
CA GLY A 222 -11.08 -20.89 -6.04
C GLY A 222 -11.72 -20.10 -4.89
N SER A 223 -11.82 -18.77 -4.99
CA SER A 223 -12.46 -17.92 -3.98
C SER A 223 -13.86 -17.47 -4.42
N ARG A 224 -14.85 -17.57 -3.52
CA ARG A 224 -16.19 -16.99 -3.72
C ARG A 224 -16.20 -15.46 -3.63
N PHE A 225 -15.14 -14.87 -3.08
CA PHE A 225 -15.01 -13.43 -2.84
C PHE A 225 -13.82 -12.88 -3.64
N PHE A 226 -14.09 -11.94 -4.55
CA PHE A 226 -13.10 -11.23 -5.35
C PHE A 226 -13.16 -9.75 -4.97
N SER A 227 -12.03 -9.17 -4.57
CA SER A 227 -11.92 -7.76 -4.24
C SER A 227 -10.67 -7.19 -4.90
N LEU A 228 -10.83 -6.01 -5.49
CA LEU A 228 -9.74 -5.21 -6.03
C LEU A 228 -9.09 -4.31 -4.95
N ARG A 229 -9.71 -4.18 -3.77
CA ARG A 229 -9.11 -3.49 -2.63
C ARG A 229 -8.05 -4.40 -2.03
N ASN A 230 -6.79 -3.93 -1.98
CA ASN A 230 -5.61 -4.71 -1.59
C ASN A 230 -5.39 -5.97 -2.45
N TYR A 231 -5.69 -5.88 -3.76
CA TYR A 231 -5.51 -7.02 -4.66
C TYR A 231 -4.04 -7.39 -4.82
N THR A 232 -3.71 -8.65 -4.56
CA THR A 232 -2.36 -9.19 -4.71
C THR A 232 -2.18 -9.83 -6.08
N LEU A 233 -1.31 -9.25 -6.90
CA LEU A 233 -0.84 -9.85 -8.13
C LEU A 233 0.44 -10.65 -7.84
N HIS A 234 0.38 -11.96 -8.00
CA HIS A 234 1.49 -12.87 -7.69
C HIS A 234 2.41 -13.05 -8.89
N VAL A 235 3.65 -13.49 -8.64
CA VAL A 235 4.69 -13.64 -9.67
C VAL A 235 4.27 -14.58 -10.82
N ASP A 236 3.48 -15.63 -10.56
CA ASP A 236 2.95 -16.50 -11.61
C ASP A 236 1.90 -15.81 -12.49
N GLN A 237 1.14 -14.86 -11.94
CA GLN A 237 0.22 -14.05 -12.73
C GLN A 237 0.99 -13.05 -13.60
N MET A 238 2.08 -12.49 -13.09
CA MET A 238 2.93 -11.59 -13.86
C MET A 238 3.60 -12.32 -15.04
N GLU A 239 4.03 -13.56 -14.81
CA GLU A 239 4.53 -14.47 -15.84
C GLU A 239 3.45 -14.78 -16.88
N GLU A 240 2.25 -15.17 -16.44
CA GLU A 240 1.08 -15.46 -17.29
C GLU A 240 0.69 -14.26 -18.18
N LEU A 241 0.70 -13.06 -17.60
CA LEU A 241 0.40 -11.80 -18.30
C LEU A 241 1.58 -11.25 -19.11
N GLN A 242 2.77 -11.84 -19.00
CA GLN A 242 4.01 -11.36 -19.61
C GLN A 242 4.32 -9.89 -19.25
N LEU A 243 4.11 -9.51 -17.99
CA LEU A 243 4.47 -8.18 -17.50
C LEU A 243 6.00 -8.02 -17.44
N ASP A 244 6.48 -6.79 -17.52
CA ASP A 244 7.88 -6.46 -17.30
C ASP A 244 8.25 -6.49 -15.81
N ALA A 245 8.26 -7.69 -15.23
CA ALA A 245 8.63 -7.89 -13.84
C ALA A 245 10.11 -7.59 -13.56
N ASP A 246 10.94 -7.50 -14.58
CA ASP A 246 12.35 -7.13 -14.45
C ASP A 246 12.48 -5.68 -14.02
N GLU A 247 11.74 -4.81 -14.68
CA GLU A 247 11.70 -3.39 -14.33
C GLU A 247 11.20 -3.20 -12.89
N TYR A 248 10.15 -3.93 -12.47
CA TYR A 248 9.71 -3.88 -11.07
C TYR A 248 10.80 -4.35 -10.11
N ALA A 249 11.48 -5.47 -10.41
CA ALA A 249 12.55 -6.00 -9.58
C ALA A 249 13.74 -5.04 -9.46
N VAL A 250 14.12 -4.36 -10.56
CA VAL A 250 15.16 -3.33 -10.59
C VAL A 250 14.79 -2.16 -9.68
N ASN A 251 13.57 -1.63 -9.82
CA ASN A 251 13.12 -0.47 -9.05
C ASN A 251 12.96 -0.78 -7.55
N MET A 252 12.47 -1.98 -7.20
CA MET A 252 12.40 -2.45 -5.81
C MET A 252 13.80 -2.61 -5.19
N ALA A 253 14.76 -3.12 -5.98
CA ALA A 253 16.14 -3.28 -5.55
C ALA A 253 16.82 -1.93 -5.27
N ASP A 254 16.64 -0.96 -6.17
CA ASP A 254 17.15 0.40 -5.98
C ASP A 254 16.57 1.04 -4.72
N ALA A 255 15.26 0.94 -4.53
CA ALA A 255 14.57 1.52 -3.40
C ALA A 255 15.08 0.98 -2.07
N LEU A 256 15.17 -0.35 -1.93
CA LEU A 256 15.67 -0.96 -0.70
C LEU A 256 17.14 -0.62 -0.44
N ALA A 257 17.97 -0.55 -1.49
CA ALA A 257 19.37 -0.14 -1.34
C ALA A 257 19.48 1.32 -0.83
N VAL A 258 18.65 2.23 -1.35
CA VAL A 258 18.57 3.62 -0.88
C VAL A 258 18.10 3.67 0.58
N MET A 259 17.01 2.98 0.92
CA MET A 259 16.47 2.96 2.27
C MET A 259 17.49 2.42 3.29
N HIS A 260 18.14 1.30 2.99
CA HIS A 260 19.11 0.71 3.89
C HIS A 260 20.37 1.56 4.04
N TRP A 261 20.95 2.04 2.94
CA TRP A 261 22.34 2.55 2.97
C TRP A 261 22.47 4.07 2.90
N HIS A 262 21.50 4.76 2.31
CA HIS A 262 21.46 6.21 2.30
C HIS A 262 20.57 6.74 3.42
N THR A 263 19.32 6.29 3.47
CA THR A 263 18.35 6.71 4.49
C THR A 263 18.67 6.12 5.87
N LYS A 264 19.35 4.96 5.91
CA LYS A 264 19.76 4.23 7.12
C LYS A 264 18.57 3.75 7.95
N ILE A 265 17.64 3.06 7.30
CA ILE A 265 16.47 2.42 7.91
C ILE A 265 16.36 0.95 7.50
N ASP A 266 15.56 0.15 8.21
CA ASP A 266 15.38 -1.29 7.98
C ASP A 266 14.37 -1.63 6.87
N ALA A 267 13.55 -0.66 6.44
CA ALA A 267 12.43 -0.86 5.51
C ALA A 267 11.39 -1.88 6.00
N MET A 268 11.14 -1.95 7.31
CA MET A 268 10.09 -2.80 7.88
C MET A 268 8.70 -2.35 7.44
N ASP A 269 7.88 -3.33 7.05
CA ASP A 269 6.48 -3.26 6.63
C ASP A 269 6.18 -2.36 5.42
N VAL A 270 7.20 -2.05 4.62
CA VAL A 270 7.02 -1.23 3.41
C VAL A 270 6.26 -2.02 2.34
N GLU A 271 5.34 -1.35 1.66
CA GLU A 271 4.52 -1.96 0.61
C GLU A 271 4.88 -1.41 -0.78
N PHE A 272 4.85 -2.30 -1.77
CA PHE A 272 5.02 -1.94 -3.18
C PHE A 272 3.73 -2.20 -3.96
N VAL A 273 3.18 -1.14 -4.56
CA VAL A 273 1.91 -1.22 -5.28
C VAL A 273 1.94 -0.55 -6.65
N LEU A 274 1.17 -1.07 -7.60
CA LEU A 274 0.77 -0.32 -8.78
C LEU A 274 -0.46 0.50 -8.45
N GLY A 275 -0.35 1.78 -8.75
CA GLY A 275 -1.41 2.76 -8.69
C GLY A 275 -1.26 3.74 -9.83
N SER A 276 -2.02 4.82 -9.81
CA SER A 276 -1.87 5.88 -10.79
C SER A 276 -1.87 7.27 -10.18
N THR A 277 -1.49 8.25 -10.97
CA THR A 277 -1.57 9.67 -10.63
C THR A 277 -2.04 10.47 -11.86
N PRO A 278 -2.71 11.62 -11.71
CA PRO A 278 -2.95 12.55 -12.81
C PRO A 278 -1.64 12.88 -13.53
N PHE A 279 -1.64 12.76 -14.86
CA PHE A 279 -0.45 12.93 -15.70
C PHE A 279 0.24 14.28 -15.44
N ASP A 280 -0.54 15.36 -15.41
CA ASP A 280 -0.05 16.72 -15.22
C ASP A 280 0.54 16.97 -13.82
N HIS A 281 0.28 16.07 -12.86
CA HIS A 281 0.79 16.23 -11.51
C HIS A 281 2.28 15.89 -11.38
N ASN A 282 2.79 14.99 -12.23
CA ASN A 282 4.25 14.71 -12.27
C ASN A 282 5.05 15.95 -12.65
N SER A 283 4.48 16.85 -13.44
CA SER A 283 5.04 18.14 -13.83
C SER A 283 5.18 19.12 -12.67
N VAL A 284 4.37 18.96 -11.60
CA VAL A 284 4.36 19.83 -10.41
C VAL A 284 5.30 19.32 -9.32
N ARG A 285 5.55 18.01 -9.26
CA ARG A 285 6.45 17.38 -8.28
C ARG A 285 7.90 17.80 -8.38
N ARG A 286 8.32 18.24 -9.57
CA ARG A 286 9.70 18.56 -9.89
C ARG A 286 9.79 20.02 -10.28
N PRO A 287 10.86 20.74 -9.88
CA PRO A 287 11.15 22.03 -10.48
C PRO A 287 11.08 21.92 -12.01
N PRO A 288 10.56 22.95 -12.71
CA PRO A 288 10.53 22.93 -14.16
C PRO A 288 11.94 22.65 -14.69
N PRO A 289 12.11 21.75 -15.67
CA PRO A 289 13.42 21.43 -16.22
C PRO A 289 14.15 22.71 -16.60
N LEU A 290 15.42 22.83 -16.20
CA LEU A 290 16.22 24.03 -16.44
C LEU A 290 16.19 24.42 -17.93
N GLN A 291 16.20 23.44 -18.83
CA GLN A 291 16.15 23.69 -20.26
C GLN A 291 14.83 24.29 -20.74
N ASP A 292 13.70 23.93 -20.12
CA ASP A 292 12.42 24.58 -20.42
C ASP A 292 12.48 26.04 -20.01
N ILE A 293 13.03 26.32 -18.83
CA ILE A 293 13.21 27.68 -18.33
C ILE A 293 14.17 28.48 -19.22
N LEU A 294 15.25 27.87 -19.70
CA LEU A 294 16.20 28.50 -20.62
C LEU A 294 15.60 28.82 -21.99
N ARG A 295 14.54 28.10 -22.41
CA ARG A 295 13.78 28.41 -23.64
C ARG A 295 12.80 29.56 -23.46
N LEU A 296 12.44 29.89 -22.21
CA LEU A 296 11.55 31.02 -21.95
C LEU A 296 12.31 32.33 -22.13
N THR A 297 11.61 33.35 -22.63
CA THR A 297 12.13 34.71 -22.62
C THR A 297 12.28 35.19 -21.17
N PRO A 298 13.41 35.80 -20.77
CA PRO A 298 13.55 36.36 -19.42
C PRO A 298 12.38 37.27 -19.06
N GLY A 299 11.81 37.09 -17.86
CA GLY A 299 10.60 37.79 -17.42
C GLY A 299 9.28 37.08 -17.75
N THR A 300 9.31 35.95 -18.47
CA THR A 300 8.13 35.09 -18.64
C THR A 300 7.67 34.59 -17.28
N SER A 301 6.40 34.86 -16.93
CA SER A 301 5.82 34.36 -15.69
C SER A 301 5.78 32.83 -15.74
N THR A 302 6.36 32.20 -14.72
CA THR A 302 6.21 30.76 -14.46
C THR A 302 5.21 30.50 -13.34
N PHE A 303 4.60 31.55 -12.77
CA PHE A 303 3.64 31.45 -11.67
C PHE A 303 2.46 30.58 -12.10
N GLU A 304 1.80 30.92 -13.20
CA GLU A 304 0.63 30.20 -13.71
C GLU A 304 0.99 28.76 -14.07
N ARG A 305 2.20 28.51 -14.60
CA ARG A 305 2.67 27.14 -14.88
C ARG A 305 2.84 26.32 -13.59
N ALA A 306 3.22 26.94 -12.49
CA ALA A 306 3.40 26.30 -11.20
C ALA A 306 2.10 26.20 -10.37
N THR A 307 1.13 27.11 -10.59
CA THR A 307 -0.04 27.27 -9.72
C THR A 307 -1.39 26.98 -10.40
N ASN A 308 -1.49 27.05 -11.73
CA ASN A 308 -2.73 26.79 -12.48
C ASN A 308 -2.81 25.38 -13.10
N THR A 309 -1.98 24.43 -12.65
CA THR A 309 -2.18 23.02 -12.98
C THR A 309 -3.38 22.47 -12.21
N VAL A 310 -4.57 22.73 -12.72
CA VAL A 310 -5.76 21.96 -12.36
C VAL A 310 -5.47 20.50 -12.71
N PRO A 311 -5.51 19.56 -11.75
CA PRO A 311 -5.20 18.18 -12.05
C PRO A 311 -6.19 17.61 -13.07
N ASN A 312 -5.69 17.05 -14.15
CA ASN A 312 -6.51 16.31 -15.10
C ASN A 312 -6.70 14.87 -14.64
N PHE A 313 -7.82 14.60 -13.98
CA PHE A 313 -8.10 13.25 -13.46
C PHE A 313 -8.47 12.23 -14.55
N LYS A 314 -8.68 12.69 -15.79
CA LYS A 314 -9.00 11.85 -16.95
C LYS A 314 -7.75 11.32 -17.65
N LYS A 315 -6.58 11.92 -17.45
CA LYS A 315 -5.30 11.43 -17.97
C LYS A 315 -4.45 10.91 -16.83
N ARG A 316 -4.19 9.60 -16.81
CA ARG A 316 -3.61 8.91 -15.65
C ARG A 316 -2.38 8.12 -16.05
N ILE A 317 -1.25 8.37 -15.37
CA ILE A 317 -0.06 7.54 -15.51
C ILE A 317 -0.08 6.42 -14.46
N VAL A 318 0.19 5.19 -14.88
CA VAL A 318 0.41 4.04 -13.99
C VAL A 318 1.87 4.02 -13.56
N SER A 319 2.12 3.93 -12.25
CA SER A 319 3.46 3.88 -11.69
C SER A 319 3.55 2.82 -10.60
N LEU A 320 4.78 2.35 -10.35
CA LEU A 320 5.10 1.64 -9.13
C LEU A 320 5.24 2.64 -7.99
N TRP A 321 4.68 2.32 -6.83
CA TRP A 321 4.72 3.15 -5.63
C TRP A 321 5.27 2.38 -4.45
N LEU A 322 6.02 3.09 -3.62
CA LEU A 322 6.46 2.63 -2.31
C LEU A 322 5.71 3.41 -1.21
N LEU A 323 5.09 2.70 -0.28
CA LEU A 323 4.30 3.29 0.81
C LEU A 323 4.38 2.48 2.11
N ASP A 324 3.64 2.94 3.11
CA ASP A 324 3.53 2.44 4.50
C ASP A 324 4.86 2.41 5.25
N PHE A 325 5.16 3.52 5.93
CA PHE A 325 6.45 3.75 6.59
C PHE A 325 6.35 3.76 8.12
N ASP A 326 5.20 3.44 8.70
CA ASP A 326 4.98 3.58 10.15
C ASP A 326 5.78 2.56 10.98
N ALA A 327 6.20 1.45 10.38
CA ALA A 327 7.01 0.42 11.04
C ALA A 327 8.52 0.54 10.79
N CYS A 328 8.96 1.38 9.86
CA CYS A 328 10.38 1.56 9.54
C CYS A 328 11.16 2.09 10.76
N GLY A 329 12.31 1.47 11.04
CA GLY A 329 13.23 1.82 12.12
C GLY A 329 14.63 2.17 11.62
N PRO A 330 15.41 3.00 12.35
CA PRO A 330 16.79 3.30 11.99
C PRO A 330 17.71 2.08 12.16
N ILE A 331 18.67 1.92 11.25
CA ILE A 331 19.68 0.85 11.34
C ILE A 331 21.10 1.41 11.52
N THR A 332 21.95 0.63 12.19
CA THR A 332 23.38 0.92 12.31
C THR A 332 24.13 0.50 11.05
N MET A 333 25.19 1.22 10.67
CA MET A 333 26.00 0.89 9.48
C MET A 333 27.06 -0.18 9.78
N ASN A 334 26.60 -1.33 10.29
CA ASN A 334 27.40 -2.49 10.65
C ASN A 334 26.55 -3.78 10.54
N THR A 335 27.11 -4.92 10.91
CA THR A 335 26.42 -6.23 10.85
C THR A 335 25.11 -6.28 11.66
N THR A 336 24.99 -5.54 12.77
CA THR A 336 23.74 -5.46 13.54
C THR A 336 22.62 -4.83 12.72
N GLY A 337 22.90 -3.73 12.01
CA GLY A 337 21.90 -3.10 11.15
C GLY A 337 21.60 -3.91 9.89
N VAL A 338 22.60 -4.62 9.34
CA VAL A 338 22.36 -5.61 8.27
C VAL A 338 21.36 -6.67 8.74
N ASN A 339 21.52 -7.21 9.95
CA ASN A 339 20.61 -8.22 10.49
C ASN A 339 19.18 -7.67 10.68
N GLN A 340 19.02 -6.39 11.02
CA GLN A 340 17.72 -5.73 11.11
C GLN A 340 17.06 -5.60 9.73
N ALA A 341 17.80 -5.13 8.73
CA ALA A 341 17.30 -5.05 7.35
C ALA A 341 16.94 -6.44 6.78
N VAL A 342 17.76 -7.47 7.05
CA VAL A 342 17.45 -8.85 6.68
C VAL A 342 16.17 -9.32 7.37
N LYS A 343 16.02 -9.06 8.67
CA LYS A 343 14.80 -9.41 9.41
C LYS A 343 13.56 -8.77 8.77
N ALA A 344 13.61 -7.46 8.50
CA ALA A 344 12.54 -6.73 7.83
C ALA A 344 12.19 -7.36 6.47
N PHE A 345 13.18 -7.63 5.62
CA PHE A 345 12.94 -8.26 4.31
C PHE A 345 12.22 -9.62 4.40
N ILE A 346 12.53 -10.42 5.43
CA ILE A 346 11.93 -11.75 5.63
C ILE A 346 10.52 -11.66 6.20
N GLU A 347 10.30 -10.76 7.17
CA GLU A 347 9.03 -10.58 7.86
C GLU A 347 8.01 -9.80 7.03
N ASN A 348 8.46 -8.91 6.14
CA ASN A 348 7.59 -8.24 5.18
C ASN A 348 6.92 -9.28 4.27
N GLU A 349 5.72 -8.92 3.81
CA GLU A 349 5.06 -9.63 2.72
C GLU A 349 6.01 -9.73 1.49
N PRO A 350 5.88 -10.79 0.67
CA PRO A 350 6.88 -11.14 -0.34
C PRO A 350 6.78 -10.26 -1.61
N TYR A 351 6.85 -8.95 -1.43
CA TYR A 351 6.84 -7.96 -2.52
C TYR A 351 8.04 -8.15 -3.45
N CYS A 352 9.23 -8.22 -2.86
CA CYS A 352 10.47 -8.40 -3.61
C CYS A 352 10.70 -9.87 -4.02
N PRO A 353 11.42 -10.13 -5.12
CA PRO A 353 11.84 -11.48 -5.49
C PRO A 353 12.57 -12.20 -4.34
N ARG A 354 12.43 -13.52 -4.27
CA ARG A 354 13.09 -14.37 -3.26
C ARG A 354 13.91 -15.47 -3.93
N PRO A 355 15.06 -15.87 -3.37
CA PRO A 355 15.84 -17.01 -3.87
C PRO A 355 15.11 -18.34 -3.61
N TYR A 356 15.55 -19.38 -4.31
CA TYR A 356 15.15 -20.78 -4.07
C TYR A 356 13.66 -21.06 -4.29
N MET A 357 13.03 -20.33 -5.20
CA MET A 357 11.64 -20.54 -5.63
C MET A 357 11.48 -21.75 -6.55
N LYS A 358 12.59 -22.33 -7.02
CA LYS A 358 12.65 -23.57 -7.83
C LYS A 358 11.98 -23.48 -9.20
N ASP A 359 11.93 -22.28 -9.78
CA ASP A 359 11.46 -22.06 -11.14
C ASP A 359 12.29 -20.98 -11.85
N ALA A 360 12.49 -21.14 -13.16
CA ALA A 360 13.42 -20.30 -13.93
C ALA A 360 13.04 -18.81 -13.92
N TYR A 361 11.74 -18.49 -13.93
CA TYR A 361 11.25 -17.11 -13.95
C TYR A 361 11.56 -16.40 -12.62
N SER A 362 11.17 -16.99 -11.49
CA SER A 362 11.44 -16.40 -10.17
C SER A 362 12.94 -16.32 -9.85
N GLU A 363 13.72 -17.35 -10.20
CA GLU A 363 15.18 -17.33 -10.00
C GLU A 363 15.86 -16.23 -10.84
N ARG A 364 15.34 -15.98 -12.04
CA ARG A 364 15.79 -14.87 -12.89
C ARG A 364 15.49 -13.52 -12.25
N LEU A 365 14.28 -13.32 -11.70
CA LEU A 365 13.91 -12.09 -11.00
C LEU A 365 14.77 -11.86 -9.75
N TRP A 366 15.07 -12.91 -8.97
CA TRP A 366 15.99 -12.81 -7.84
C TRP A 366 17.40 -12.39 -8.27
N ARG A 367 17.91 -12.95 -9.37
CA ARG A 367 19.22 -12.56 -9.91
C ARG A 367 19.25 -11.08 -10.31
N ILE A 368 18.22 -10.60 -11.00
CA ILE A 368 18.10 -9.18 -11.41
C ILE A 368 18.05 -8.28 -10.17
N PHE A 369 17.17 -8.58 -9.23
CA PHE A 369 17.02 -7.83 -7.98
C PHE A 369 18.33 -7.77 -7.20
N SER A 370 18.96 -8.91 -6.96
CA SER A 370 20.18 -8.99 -6.15
C SER A 370 21.37 -8.30 -6.82
N GLN A 371 21.54 -8.43 -8.13
CA GLN A 371 22.58 -7.71 -8.89
C GLN A 371 22.37 -6.20 -8.80
N ARG A 372 21.15 -5.73 -9.07
CA ARG A 372 20.83 -4.30 -9.02
C ARG A 372 20.97 -3.71 -7.63
N TYR A 373 20.49 -4.42 -6.61
CA TYR A 373 20.61 -3.99 -5.21
C TYR A 373 22.08 -3.80 -4.82
N LEU A 374 22.95 -4.72 -5.23
CA LEU A 374 24.39 -4.64 -4.97
C LEU A 374 25.05 -3.49 -5.73
N GLU A 375 24.69 -3.27 -6.99
CA GLU A 375 25.19 -2.13 -7.77
C GLU A 375 24.86 -0.80 -7.10
N THR A 376 23.60 -0.59 -6.74
CA THR A 376 23.13 0.65 -6.09
C THR A 376 23.69 0.79 -4.69
N GLY A 377 23.70 -0.28 -3.90
CA GLY A 377 24.30 -0.28 -2.57
C GLY A 377 25.79 0.04 -2.58
N ARG A 378 26.56 -0.53 -3.54
CA ARG A 378 28.00 -0.21 -3.69
C ARG A 378 28.22 1.25 -4.09
N LYS A 379 27.38 1.81 -4.98
CA LYS A 379 27.46 3.23 -5.33
C LYS A 379 27.25 4.14 -4.11
N ILE A 380 26.23 3.86 -3.31
CA ILE A 380 25.90 4.65 -2.10
C ILE A 380 26.99 4.52 -1.03
N THR A 381 27.53 3.32 -0.84
CA THR A 381 28.52 3.04 0.21
C THR A 381 29.96 3.24 -0.23
N ALA A 382 30.21 3.63 -1.48
CA ALA A 382 31.55 3.83 -2.04
C ALA A 382 32.40 4.77 -1.18
N GLY A 383 33.66 4.40 -0.94
CA GLY A 383 34.59 5.19 -0.13
C GLY A 383 34.33 5.18 1.38
N SER A 384 33.29 4.47 1.86
CA SER A 384 32.98 4.36 3.29
C SER A 384 33.44 3.04 3.91
N PRO A 385 33.51 2.92 5.26
CA PRO A 385 33.70 1.63 5.94
C PRO A 385 32.56 0.61 5.70
N SER A 386 31.44 1.04 5.12
CA SER A 386 30.22 0.26 4.94
C SER A 386 30.10 -0.42 3.57
N GLN A 387 31.16 -0.40 2.75
CA GLN A 387 31.15 -0.96 1.38
C GLN A 387 30.74 -2.44 1.29
N SER A 388 30.96 -3.23 2.35
CA SER A 388 30.62 -4.65 2.38
C SER A 388 29.18 -4.93 2.84
N LEU A 389 28.48 -3.96 3.44
CA LEU A 389 27.14 -4.19 4.02
C LEU A 389 26.07 -4.59 2.99
N PRO A 390 26.03 -4.01 1.77
CA PRO A 390 25.08 -4.47 0.75
C PRO A 390 25.26 -5.96 0.41
N GLN A 391 26.51 -6.45 0.36
CA GLN A 391 26.82 -7.85 0.10
C GLN A 391 26.38 -8.74 1.28
N GLN A 392 26.64 -8.30 2.52
CA GLN A 392 26.21 -9.02 3.72
C GLN A 392 24.68 -9.13 3.79
N PHE A 393 23.93 -8.11 3.36
CA PHE A 393 22.47 -8.17 3.29
C PHE A 393 21.98 -9.28 2.34
N ILE A 394 22.45 -9.31 1.09
CA ILE A 394 22.04 -10.34 0.12
C ILE A 394 22.39 -11.74 0.64
N GLN A 395 23.59 -11.91 1.20
CA GLN A 395 24.00 -13.19 1.80
C GLN A 395 23.13 -13.58 2.99
N GLY A 396 22.75 -12.62 3.84
CA GLY A 396 21.87 -12.83 4.98
C GLY A 396 20.47 -13.27 4.55
N VAL A 397 19.89 -12.63 3.52
CA VAL A 397 18.60 -13.03 2.95
C VAL A 397 18.68 -14.46 2.39
N MET A 398 19.70 -14.77 1.60
CA MET A 398 19.91 -16.13 1.08
C MET A 398 20.02 -17.15 2.20
N ALA A 399 20.85 -16.90 3.22
CA ALA A 399 21.03 -17.82 4.34
C ALA A 399 19.74 -18.07 5.14
N LYS A 400 18.88 -17.05 5.29
CA LYS A 400 17.59 -17.17 6.00
C LYS A 400 16.51 -17.90 5.20
N LEU A 401 16.58 -17.84 3.87
CA LEU A 401 15.62 -18.49 2.97
C LEU A 401 16.11 -19.83 2.40
N SER A 402 17.35 -20.22 2.69
CA SER A 402 17.91 -21.50 2.25
C SER A 402 17.02 -22.68 2.66
N PRO A 403 16.73 -23.63 1.76
CA PRO A 403 16.01 -24.85 2.09
C PRO A 403 16.73 -25.66 3.19
N PRO A 404 15.99 -26.40 4.04
CA PRO A 404 16.57 -27.21 5.12
C PRO A 404 17.68 -28.17 4.68
N ASP A 405 17.60 -28.69 3.46
CA ASP A 405 18.55 -29.67 2.90
C ASP A 405 19.91 -29.07 2.47
N GLN A 406 20.07 -27.74 2.54
CA GLN A 406 21.31 -27.03 2.16
C GLN A 406 22.01 -26.36 3.33
N LEU A 407 21.57 -26.60 4.57
CA LEU A 407 22.29 -26.16 5.76
C LEU A 407 23.48 -27.10 6.00
N PRO A 408 24.71 -26.59 6.20
CA PRO A 408 25.83 -27.46 6.59
C PRO A 408 25.47 -28.18 7.90
N PRO A 409 25.83 -29.47 8.05
CA PRO A 409 25.50 -30.22 9.25
C PRO A 409 26.07 -29.49 10.47
N ARG A 410 25.19 -29.19 11.44
CA ARG A 410 25.60 -28.70 12.75
C ARG A 410 26.63 -29.69 13.29
N GLN A 411 27.86 -29.23 13.53
CA GLN A 411 28.86 -30.00 14.25
C GLN A 411 28.28 -30.30 15.64
N ALA A 412 27.77 -31.52 15.81
CA ALA A 412 27.46 -32.07 17.11
C ALA A 412 28.80 -32.29 17.82
N THR A 413 29.16 -31.39 18.72
CA THR A 413 30.17 -31.66 19.74
C THR A 413 29.61 -32.75 20.64
N GLY A 414 29.97 -34.00 20.32
CA GLY A 414 29.70 -35.14 21.17
C GLY A 414 30.59 -35.07 22.40
N THR A 415 29.97 -35.00 23.57
CA THR A 415 30.57 -35.47 24.81
C THR A 415 29.71 -36.63 25.29
N VAL A 416 30.26 -37.83 25.13
CA VAL A 416 29.78 -39.09 25.71
C VAL A 416 30.06 -39.07 27.20
N LEU A 417 29.14 -39.65 28.00
CA LEU A 417 29.26 -40.33 29.31
C LEU A 417 27.87 -40.17 29.98
N GLY A 418 27.14 -41.18 30.45
CA GLY A 418 27.28 -42.62 30.64
C GLY A 418 26.00 -43.07 31.36
N MET A 419 25.53 -44.29 31.10
CA MET A 419 24.31 -44.86 31.69
C MET A 419 24.44 -45.08 33.21
N GLY A 420 23.33 -44.90 33.94
CA GLY A 420 23.16 -45.35 35.33
C GLY A 420 21.73 -45.10 35.83
N GLU A 421 20.91 -46.14 35.88
CA GLU A 421 19.59 -46.16 36.51
C GLU A 421 19.68 -46.10 38.04
N SER A 422 18.71 -45.45 38.71
CA SER A 422 17.84 -46.04 39.75
C SER A 422 17.33 -45.04 40.82
N SER A 423 15.99 -45.06 40.98
CA SER A 423 15.18 -44.95 42.20
C SER A 423 15.39 -43.85 43.27
N GLY A 424 14.33 -43.05 43.48
CA GLY A 424 13.59 -43.06 44.76
C GLY A 424 13.80 -41.91 45.76
N GLY A 425 12.74 -41.13 46.02
CA GLY A 425 12.31 -40.82 47.40
C GLY A 425 12.47 -39.39 47.96
N ARG A 426 11.31 -38.74 48.17
CA ARG A 426 10.90 -37.79 49.24
C ARG A 426 11.60 -36.41 49.37
N GLY A 427 10.76 -35.35 49.38
CA GLY A 427 11.10 -33.93 49.63
C GLY A 427 11.52 -33.62 51.09
N PRO A 428 11.66 -32.34 51.54
CA PRO A 428 10.65 -31.25 51.39
C PRO A 428 11.15 -29.78 51.16
N ILE A 429 10.26 -28.93 50.58
CA ILE A 429 9.89 -27.51 50.96
C ILE A 429 11.01 -26.39 50.88
N PRO A 430 10.75 -25.07 50.64
CA PRO A 430 9.75 -24.34 49.82
C PRO A 430 10.30 -23.09 49.04
N GLN A 431 9.43 -22.46 48.24
CA GLN A 431 9.23 -21.01 48.06
C GLN A 431 10.42 -20.10 47.64
N GLN A 432 10.42 -19.60 46.39
CA GLN A 432 9.97 -18.23 46.03
C GLN A 432 10.17 -17.87 44.54
N GLN A 433 9.13 -17.22 43.98
CA GLN A 433 9.12 -16.36 42.77
C GLN A 433 9.08 -16.99 41.36
N GLN A 434 7.90 -17.52 41.02
CA GLN A 434 7.32 -17.36 39.67
C GLN A 434 5.80 -17.20 39.81
N GLN A 435 5.29 -15.99 39.59
CA GLN A 435 3.93 -15.78 39.08
C GLN A 435 3.79 -14.33 38.59
N GLN A 436 3.88 -14.16 37.27
CA GLN A 436 3.11 -13.17 36.52
C GLN A 436 3.05 -13.57 35.05
N GLN A 437 2.32 -14.65 34.78
CA GLN A 437 1.63 -14.86 33.52
C GLN A 437 0.32 -15.60 33.85
N GLN A 438 -0.76 -15.16 33.22
CA GLN A 438 -2.15 -15.65 33.31
C GLN A 438 -3.03 -15.02 34.40
N GLN A 439 -3.50 -13.81 34.12
CA GLN A 439 -4.87 -13.40 34.46
C GLN A 439 -5.39 -12.47 33.37
N GLN A 440 -6.23 -13.00 32.47
CA GLN A 440 -7.38 -12.28 31.91
C GLN A 440 -8.25 -13.24 31.09
N GLN A 441 -8.87 -14.19 31.78
CA GLN A 441 -10.19 -14.67 31.40
C GLN A 441 -10.99 -14.92 32.68
N GLN A 442 -12.19 -14.34 32.70
CA GLN A 442 -13.29 -14.57 33.64
C GLN A 442 -13.16 -13.95 35.05
N SER A 443 -13.81 -12.80 35.25
CA SER A 443 -15.09 -12.77 35.99
C SER A 443 -15.58 -11.33 36.22
N SER A 444 -16.86 -11.10 35.93
CA SER A 444 -17.69 -10.21 36.73
C SER A 444 -19.13 -10.74 36.69
N ARG A 445 -19.40 -11.73 37.55
CA ARG A 445 -20.74 -12.04 38.08
C ARG A 445 -20.72 -11.70 39.56
N THR A 446 -21.60 -10.79 39.96
CA THR A 446 -21.84 -10.31 41.33
C THR A 446 -22.86 -11.23 42.03
N PRO A 447 -22.85 -11.35 43.38
CA PRO A 447 -23.69 -12.31 44.09
C PRO A 447 -25.00 -11.71 44.65
N SER A 448 -25.95 -12.62 44.84
CA SER A 448 -27.31 -12.47 45.36
C SER A 448 -27.42 -12.46 46.89
N ARG A 449 -28.44 -11.78 47.43
CA ARG A 449 -29.07 -12.20 48.71
C ARG A 449 -30.55 -11.79 48.85
N ARG A 450 -31.36 -12.82 49.19
CA ARG A 450 -32.62 -12.87 49.96
C ARG A 450 -33.94 -12.34 49.37
N GLY A 451 -34.87 -13.27 49.14
CA GLY A 451 -36.32 -13.06 49.17
C GLY A 451 -37.01 -14.32 49.72
N GLN A 452 -37.79 -14.15 50.80
CA GLN A 452 -38.61 -15.18 51.46
C GLN A 452 -39.88 -15.49 50.65
N GLY A 453 -40.39 -16.71 50.77
CA GLY A 453 -41.69 -17.12 50.24
C GLY A 453 -42.86 -16.87 51.21
N GLY A 454 -44.07 -16.85 50.67
CA GLY A 454 -45.33 -16.85 51.43
C GLY A 454 -46.58 -16.70 50.54
N GLN A 455 -47.44 -17.72 50.55
CA GLN A 455 -48.67 -17.90 49.77
C GLN A 455 -49.81 -16.90 50.10
N ARG A 456 -50.71 -16.64 49.13
CA ARG A 456 -52.16 -17.01 49.12
C ARG A 456 -53.02 -16.06 48.26
N GLY A 457 -53.84 -16.65 47.38
CA GLY A 457 -55.30 -16.40 47.30
C GLY A 457 -55.86 -15.31 46.37
N GLY A 458 -56.48 -15.74 45.27
CA GLY A 458 -57.95 -15.64 45.11
C GLY A 458 -58.61 -14.48 44.33
N ARG A 459 -59.28 -14.88 43.23
CA ARG A 459 -60.63 -14.48 42.73
C ARG A 459 -60.89 -13.21 41.89
N GLY A 460 -61.67 -13.44 40.80
CA GLY A 460 -62.56 -12.53 40.03
C GLY A 460 -61.97 -12.08 38.68
N SER A 461 -62.37 -12.52 37.46
CA SER A 461 -63.68 -12.67 36.77
C SER A 461 -64.44 -11.32 36.72
N ILE A 462 -64.79 -10.69 35.58
CA ILE A 462 -65.83 -11.06 34.58
C ILE A 462 -65.98 -9.92 33.52
N VAL A 463 -66.15 -10.29 32.22
CA VAL A 463 -66.95 -9.64 31.10
C VAL A 463 -66.51 -8.27 30.52
N GLY A 464 -66.57 -8.00 29.20
CA GLY A 464 -67.11 -8.75 28.05
C GLY A 464 -67.02 -8.00 26.71
N SER A 465 -67.38 -8.77 25.66
CA SER A 465 -67.75 -8.47 24.27
C SER A 465 -68.47 -7.12 24.03
N SER A 466 -68.60 -6.48 22.86
CA SER A 466 -68.56 -6.92 21.46
C SER A 466 -68.83 -5.71 20.52
N LYS A 467 -68.46 -5.87 19.23
CA LYS A 467 -69.21 -5.50 18.00
C LYS A 467 -69.17 -4.08 17.37
N ARG A 468 -68.82 -4.16 16.07
CA ARG A 468 -69.48 -3.59 14.85
C ARG A 468 -69.10 -2.16 14.39
N GLY A 469 -68.56 -2.08 13.15
CA GLY A 469 -68.63 -0.92 12.25
C GLY A 469 -70.04 -0.77 11.63
N PRO A 470 -70.24 -0.24 10.39
CA PRO A 470 -69.31 0.32 9.40
C PRO A 470 -69.83 1.61 8.67
N GLY A 471 -69.12 2.06 7.61
CA GLY A 471 -69.62 2.97 6.54
C GLY A 471 -69.04 4.40 6.59
N ASN A 472 -68.82 5.15 5.51
CA ASN A 472 -69.21 5.02 4.10
C ASN A 472 -68.49 6.11 3.26
N ARG A 473 -68.17 5.79 1.98
CA ARG A 473 -68.14 6.59 0.72
C ARG A 473 -67.59 8.03 0.61
N GLY A 474 -66.88 8.24 -0.53
CA GLY A 474 -66.86 9.49 -1.33
C GLY A 474 -65.52 9.75 -2.03
N GLN A 475 -65.20 9.15 -3.18
CA GLN A 475 -65.31 9.72 -4.55
C GLN A 475 -64.93 11.21 -4.73
N GLY A 476 -63.97 11.48 -5.64
CA GLY A 476 -64.04 12.64 -6.55
C GLY A 476 -62.72 13.35 -6.91
N ARG A 477 -62.24 13.13 -8.17
CA ARG A 477 -61.67 14.05 -9.19
C ARG A 477 -60.74 15.21 -8.72
N GLY A 478 -59.59 15.53 -9.31
CA GLY A 478 -59.22 15.58 -10.74
C GLY A 478 -59.16 17.06 -11.21
N TYR A 479 -58.02 17.47 -11.80
CA TYR A 479 -57.62 18.79 -12.33
C TYR A 479 -57.24 19.82 -11.25
N ARG A 480 -56.09 20.52 -11.27
CA ARG A 480 -55.26 21.07 -12.36
C ARG A 480 -53.76 20.88 -12.10
#